data_AF-A0A916STH4-F1
#
_entry.id   AF-A0A916STH4-F1
#
_cell.length_a   1.000
_cell.length_b   1.000
_cell.length_c   1.000
_cell.angle_alpha   90.00
_cell.angle_beta   90.00
_cell.angle_gamma   90.00
#
_symmetry.space_group_name_H-M   'P 1'
#
loop_
_entity.id
_entity.type
_entity.pdbx_description
1 polymer ?
#
loop_
_entity_poly.entity_id
_entity_poly.type
_entity_poly.pdbx_seq_one_letter_code
_entity_poly.pdbx_strand_id
1 'polypeptide(L)'
;MSDNITAPASGLSFATDDIGGTHYPRTKISVGTDGTAVDVSAANPLPITDVAGTAAISKLGTFKRAVALTEADSDLSERPDALYIGTGGSLTVRFGTTADITFANIPDGSFFNISPSWIGTASTVAGIVGLFYA
;
A
#
# COMPACT_ATOMS: atom_id res chain seq x y z
N MET A 1 0.82 -5.91 43.37
CA MET A 1 1.62 -7.15 43.28
C MET A 1 3.07 -6.69 43.14
N SER A 2 4.03 -7.40 43.73
CA SER A 2 5.44 -7.00 43.55
C SER A 2 5.88 -7.50 42.18
N ASP A 3 5.80 -6.64 41.18
CA ASP A 3 6.16 -6.97 39.78
C ASP A 3 7.66 -7.30 39.62
N ASN A 4 8.46 -7.08 40.66
CA ASN A 4 9.88 -7.39 40.63
C ASN A 4 10.21 -8.63 41.48
N ILE A 5 11.20 -9.39 41.02
CA ILE A 5 11.81 -10.47 41.80
C ILE A 5 13.22 -10.09 42.22
N THR A 6 13.68 -10.67 43.33
CA THR A 6 15.07 -10.51 43.78
C THR A 6 15.93 -11.62 43.19
N ALA A 7 17.07 -11.24 42.60
CA ALA A 7 18.05 -12.16 42.06
C ALA A 7 18.54 -13.14 43.15
N PRO A 8 18.54 -14.47 42.90
CA PRO A 8 18.89 -15.47 43.91
C PRO A 8 20.32 -15.33 44.47
N ALA A 9 21.26 -14.80 43.69
CA ALA A 9 22.67 -14.77 44.06
C ALA A 9 23.21 -13.38 44.41
N SER A 10 22.59 -12.30 43.93
CA SER A 10 23.13 -10.93 44.06
C SER A 10 22.23 -9.96 44.82
N GLY A 11 20.98 -10.33 45.12
CA GLY A 11 20.03 -9.43 45.77
C GLY A 11 19.54 -8.27 44.90
N LEU A 12 19.98 -8.19 43.63
CA LEU A 12 19.53 -7.17 42.69
C LEU A 12 18.08 -7.42 42.28
N SER A 13 17.32 -6.36 42.03
CA SER A 13 15.94 -6.46 41.57
C SER A 13 15.90 -6.70 40.05
N PHE A 14 15.22 -7.75 39.62
CA PHE A 14 14.85 -7.94 38.22
C PHE A 14 13.42 -7.44 38.01
N ALA A 15 13.25 -6.58 37.01
CA ALA A 15 11.93 -6.17 36.55
C ALA A 15 11.26 -7.36 35.85
N THR A 16 10.12 -7.79 36.38
CA THR A 16 9.31 -8.84 35.78
C THR A 16 7.85 -8.38 35.68
N ASP A 17 6.97 -9.26 35.23
CA ASP A 17 5.53 -9.11 35.19
C ASP A 17 4.94 -10.43 35.70
N ASP A 18 4.17 -10.39 36.78
CA ASP A 18 3.54 -11.58 37.36
C ASP A 18 2.18 -11.81 36.71
N ILE A 19 2.09 -12.85 35.87
CA ILE A 19 0.85 -13.28 35.23
C ILE A 19 0.53 -14.69 35.70
N GLY A 20 -0.45 -14.79 36.60
CA GLY A 20 -0.93 -16.08 37.11
C GLY A 20 0.09 -16.85 37.95
N GLY A 21 0.98 -16.17 38.68
CA GLY A 21 2.02 -16.78 39.51
C GLY A 21 3.30 -17.14 38.74
N THR A 22 3.40 -16.74 37.46
CA THR A 22 4.60 -16.90 36.63
C THR A 22 5.15 -15.52 36.29
N HIS A 23 6.44 -15.31 36.57
CA HIS A 23 7.12 -14.05 36.29
C HIS A 23 7.71 -14.02 34.86
N TYR A 24 7.32 -13.03 34.07
CA TYR A 24 7.83 -12.74 32.73
C TYR A 24 8.83 -11.57 32.78
N PRO A 25 10.05 -11.68 32.25
CA PRO A 25 11.04 -10.59 32.33
C PRO A 25 10.64 -9.38 31.47
N ARG A 26 10.88 -8.17 32.01
CA ARG A 26 10.74 -6.90 31.27
C ARG A 26 12.12 -6.36 30.90
N THR A 27 12.54 -6.63 29.66
CA THR A 27 13.90 -6.32 29.19
C THR A 27 13.86 -5.28 28.07
N LYS A 28 14.80 -4.32 28.09
CA LYS A 28 15.07 -3.47 26.92
C LYS A 28 15.72 -4.31 25.83
N ILE A 29 15.22 -4.21 24.60
CA ILE A 29 15.77 -4.93 23.46
C ILE A 29 16.88 -4.07 22.84
N SER A 30 18.05 -4.68 22.63
CA SER A 30 19.09 -4.16 21.75
C SER A 30 19.20 -5.04 20.50
N VAL A 31 19.49 -4.43 19.36
CA VAL A 31 19.52 -5.09 18.06
C VAL A 31 20.77 -4.69 17.29
N GLY A 32 21.32 -5.61 16.51
CA GLY A 32 22.51 -5.39 15.69
C GLY A 32 23.30 -6.68 15.49
N THR A 33 24.43 -6.57 14.80
CA THR A 33 25.41 -7.66 14.69
C THR A 33 26.07 -7.94 16.04
N ASP A 34 26.73 -9.09 16.14
CA ASP A 34 27.44 -9.50 17.35
C ASP A 34 28.48 -8.44 17.77
N GLY A 35 28.50 -8.14 19.07
CA GLY A 35 29.37 -7.11 19.67
C GLY A 35 29.01 -5.65 19.36
N THR A 36 27.99 -5.37 18.54
CA THR A 36 27.65 -3.99 18.12
C THR A 36 26.16 -3.66 18.25
N ALA A 37 25.41 -4.43 19.04
CA ALA A 37 23.99 -4.18 19.26
C ALA A 37 23.76 -2.81 19.93
N VAL A 38 22.73 -2.09 19.49
CA VAL A 38 22.32 -0.79 20.03
C VAL A 38 20.88 -0.86 20.52
N ASP A 39 20.55 -0.04 21.53
CA ASP A 39 19.20 0.05 22.06
C ASP A 39 18.23 0.59 21.01
N VAL A 40 17.02 0.03 21.01
CA VAL A 40 15.92 0.52 20.18
C VAL A 40 15.59 1.96 20.54
N SER A 41 15.63 2.84 19.55
CA SER A 41 15.35 4.26 19.69
C SER A 41 14.84 4.87 18.38
N ALA A 42 14.50 6.16 18.38
CA ALA A 42 14.15 6.86 17.14
C ALA A 42 15.33 6.93 16.14
N ALA A 43 16.57 6.95 16.63
CA ALA A 43 17.78 6.94 15.80
C ALA A 43 18.17 5.52 15.34
N ASN A 44 17.76 4.49 16.09
CA ASN A 44 18.03 3.07 15.81
C ASN A 44 16.73 2.27 15.99
N PRO A 45 15.76 2.35 15.06
CA PRO A 45 14.49 1.66 15.18
C PRO A 45 14.67 0.14 15.06
N LEU A 46 13.67 -0.62 15.51
CA LEU A 46 13.62 -2.07 15.26
C LEU A 46 13.65 -2.34 13.75
N PRO A 47 14.50 -3.29 13.27
CA PRO A 47 14.47 -3.72 11.89
C PRO A 47 13.13 -4.38 11.58
N ILE A 48 12.29 -3.68 10.81
CA ILE A 48 11.06 -4.25 10.26
C ILE A 48 11.26 -4.41 8.76
N THR A 49 10.96 -5.61 8.25
CA THR A 49 10.81 -5.82 6.82
C THR A 49 9.32 -5.84 6.55
N ASP A 50 8.83 -4.85 5.82
CA ASP A 50 7.48 -4.92 5.29
C ASP A 50 7.45 -5.94 4.15
N VAL A 51 6.90 -7.13 4.43
CA VAL A 51 6.77 -8.21 3.45
C VAL A 51 5.76 -7.84 2.35
N ALA A 52 4.91 -6.85 2.59
CA ALA A 52 4.10 -6.19 1.57
C ALA A 52 4.69 -4.80 1.31
N GLY A 53 5.91 -4.77 0.76
CA GLY A 53 6.72 -3.57 0.58
C GLY A 53 5.92 -2.33 0.18
N THR A 54 6.43 -1.17 0.60
CA THR A 54 5.96 0.22 0.43
C THR A 54 5.17 0.55 -0.87
N ALA A 55 5.24 -0.27 -1.91
CA ALA A 55 4.37 -0.30 -3.07
C ALA A 55 2.86 -0.49 -2.79
N ALA A 56 2.44 -1.19 -1.73
CA ALA A 56 1.00 -1.40 -1.47
C ALA A 56 0.25 -0.12 -1.07
N ILE A 57 0.94 0.86 -0.46
CA ILE A 57 0.39 2.19 -0.14
C ILE A 57 0.77 3.23 -1.23
N SER A 58 1.73 2.92 -2.11
CA SER A 58 2.15 3.83 -3.20
C SER A 58 1.01 4.19 -4.16
N LYS A 59 0.04 3.28 -4.38
CA LYS A 59 -1.15 3.52 -5.21
C LYS A 59 -2.25 4.37 -4.53
N LEU A 60 -1.95 4.95 -3.37
CA LEU A 60 -2.73 6.00 -2.72
C LEU A 60 -2.07 7.39 -2.85
N GLY A 61 -1.06 7.52 -3.73
CA GLY A 61 -0.34 8.78 -3.96
C GLY A 61 -1.14 9.84 -4.74
N THR A 62 -0.57 11.03 -4.90
CA THR A 62 -1.08 12.03 -5.85
C THR A 62 -0.69 11.65 -7.27
N PHE A 63 -1.62 11.71 -8.23
CA PHE A 63 -1.29 11.56 -9.65
C PHE A 63 -0.30 12.65 -10.08
N LYS A 64 0.82 12.25 -10.69
CA LYS A 64 1.87 13.20 -11.09
C LYS A 64 1.87 13.49 -12.59
N ARG A 65 1.14 12.70 -13.36
CA ARG A 65 1.00 12.88 -14.81
C ARG A 65 -0.41 12.51 -15.24
N ALA A 66 -0.92 13.23 -16.23
CA ALA A 66 -2.19 12.99 -16.89
C ALA A 66 -1.99 13.01 -18.40
N VAL A 67 -2.61 12.08 -19.12
CA VAL A 67 -2.53 11.96 -20.58
C VAL A 67 -3.94 11.77 -21.12
N ALA A 68 -4.32 12.55 -22.13
CA ALA A 68 -5.57 12.32 -22.85
C ALA A 68 -5.49 10.97 -23.58
N LEU A 69 -6.48 10.12 -23.37
CA LEU A 69 -6.59 8.83 -24.03
C LEU A 69 -7.65 8.90 -25.12
N THR A 70 -7.39 8.21 -26.21
CA THR A 70 -8.34 8.06 -27.31
C THR A 70 -8.74 6.61 -27.39
N GLU A 71 -10.01 6.38 -27.69
CA GLU A 71 -10.52 5.06 -28.03
C GLU A 71 -9.81 4.56 -29.29
N ALA A 72 -9.36 3.32 -29.27
CA ALA A 72 -8.61 2.73 -30.39
C ALA A 72 -8.86 1.23 -30.43
N ASP A 73 -8.49 0.57 -31.52
CA ASP A 73 -8.50 -0.91 -31.59
C ASP A 73 -7.14 -1.52 -31.20
N SER A 74 -6.24 -0.71 -30.64
CA SER A 74 -4.89 -1.10 -30.20
C SER A 74 -4.68 -0.78 -28.72
N ASP A 75 -3.85 -1.58 -28.05
CA ASP A 75 -3.49 -1.34 -26.65
C ASP A 75 -2.87 0.05 -26.44
N LEU A 76 -3.08 0.60 -25.24
CA LEU A 76 -2.48 1.84 -24.81
C LEU A 76 -0.96 1.69 -24.72
N SER A 77 -0.23 2.70 -25.17
CA SER A 77 1.24 2.74 -25.10
C SER A 77 1.78 2.70 -23.66
N GLU A 78 0.96 3.12 -22.70
CA GLU A 78 1.21 3.02 -21.27
C GLU A 78 -0.11 2.79 -20.55
N ARG A 79 -0.12 1.89 -19.56
CA ARG A 79 -1.32 1.57 -18.78
C ARG A 79 -1.52 2.64 -17.70
N PRO A 80 -2.64 3.38 -17.69
CA PRO A 80 -2.93 4.31 -16.61
C PRO A 80 -3.19 3.56 -15.30
N ASP A 81 -2.95 4.22 -14.17
CA ASP A 81 -3.31 3.71 -12.86
C ASP A 81 -4.78 3.98 -12.54
N ALA A 82 -5.31 5.10 -13.04
CA ALA A 82 -6.70 5.49 -12.91
C ALA A 82 -7.20 6.24 -14.16
N LEU A 83 -8.52 6.32 -14.31
CA LEU A 83 -9.19 7.07 -15.36
C LEU A 83 -10.06 8.19 -14.78
N TYR A 84 -10.02 9.34 -15.44
CA TYR A 84 -11.03 10.38 -15.32
C TYR A 84 -11.85 10.47 -16.61
N ILE A 85 -13.16 10.64 -16.46
CA ILE A 85 -14.12 10.73 -17.55
C ILE A 85 -14.74 12.13 -17.55
N GLY A 86 -14.49 12.92 -18.60
CA GLY A 86 -15.06 14.26 -18.73
C GLY A 86 -16.57 14.21 -18.96
N THR A 87 -17.00 13.54 -20.03
CA THR A 87 -18.41 13.35 -20.40
C THR A 87 -18.79 11.88 -20.28
N GLY A 88 -19.90 11.64 -19.58
CA GLY A 88 -20.46 10.35 -19.27
C GLY A 88 -21.03 9.61 -20.48
N GLY A 89 -21.36 8.33 -20.27
CA GLY A 89 -21.70 7.39 -21.32
C GLY A 89 -21.43 5.96 -20.91
N SER A 90 -21.15 5.08 -21.86
CA SER A 90 -20.64 3.73 -21.59
C SER A 90 -19.15 3.67 -21.89
N LEU A 91 -18.36 3.11 -20.99
CA LEU A 91 -16.93 2.91 -21.18
C LEU A 91 -16.65 1.41 -21.31
N THR A 92 -16.10 1.01 -22.44
CA THR A 92 -15.61 -0.36 -22.66
C THR A 92 -14.10 -0.38 -22.52
N VAL A 93 -13.59 -1.24 -21.64
CA VAL A 93 -12.15 -1.40 -21.40
C VAL A 93 -11.74 -2.85 -21.34
N ARG A 94 -10.44 -3.08 -21.43
CA ARG A 94 -9.81 -4.38 -21.21
C ARG A 94 -8.67 -4.20 -20.21
N PHE A 95 -8.46 -5.16 -19.31
CA PHE A 95 -7.37 -5.13 -18.32
C PHE A 95 -6.18 -6.05 -18.66
N GLY A 96 -6.35 -6.90 -19.67
CA GLY A 96 -5.45 -7.98 -20.08
C GLY A 96 -5.81 -8.43 -21.49
N THR A 97 -5.81 -9.73 -21.81
CA THR A 97 -6.09 -10.21 -23.19
C THR A 97 -7.39 -10.99 -23.35
N THR A 98 -8.20 -11.14 -22.30
CA THR A 98 -9.18 -12.23 -22.26
C THR A 98 -10.64 -11.79 -22.36
N ALA A 99 -11.02 -10.58 -21.94
CA ALA A 99 -12.39 -10.08 -22.08
C ALA A 99 -12.50 -8.56 -21.98
N ASP A 100 -13.41 -8.00 -22.77
CA ASP A 100 -13.83 -6.60 -22.69
C ASP A 100 -14.92 -6.45 -21.64
N ILE A 101 -14.81 -5.41 -20.82
CA ILE A 101 -15.76 -5.08 -19.76
C ILE A 101 -16.36 -3.71 -20.08
N THR A 102 -17.68 -3.64 -20.11
CA THR A 102 -18.41 -2.39 -20.33
C THR A 102 -19.03 -1.90 -19.03
N PHE A 103 -18.60 -0.72 -18.60
CA PHE A 103 -19.24 0.06 -17.56
C PHE A 103 -20.30 0.95 -18.21
N ALA A 104 -21.57 0.67 -17.96
CA ALA A 104 -22.69 1.43 -18.54
C ALA A 104 -23.10 2.60 -17.64
N ASN A 105 -23.72 3.62 -18.25
CA ASN A 105 -24.35 4.75 -17.56
C ASN A 105 -23.41 5.50 -16.59
N ILE A 106 -22.17 5.71 -17.01
CA ILE A 106 -21.18 6.48 -16.27
C ILE A 106 -21.59 7.95 -16.30
N PRO A 107 -21.65 8.64 -15.14
CA PRO A 107 -21.88 10.08 -15.09
C PRO A 107 -20.69 10.91 -15.58
N ASP A 108 -20.94 12.16 -15.99
CA ASP A 108 -19.91 13.16 -16.24
C ASP A 108 -19.01 13.37 -15.01
N GLY A 109 -17.72 13.62 -15.25
CA GLY A 109 -16.74 13.85 -14.19
C GLY A 109 -16.38 12.62 -13.35
N SER A 110 -16.74 11.41 -13.78
CA SER A 110 -16.50 10.18 -13.02
C SER A 110 -15.02 9.83 -12.92
N PHE A 111 -14.66 9.24 -11.78
CA PHE A 111 -13.32 8.79 -11.46
C PHE A 111 -13.29 7.27 -11.22
N PHE A 112 -12.38 6.56 -11.88
CA PHE A 112 -12.21 5.12 -11.72
C PHE A 112 -10.76 4.78 -11.39
N ASN A 113 -10.54 4.13 -10.25
CA ASN A 113 -9.23 3.58 -9.89
C ASN A 113 -9.04 2.19 -10.52
N ILE A 114 -8.99 2.17 -11.84
CA ILE A 114 -8.87 0.97 -12.67
C ILE A 114 -7.72 1.17 -13.65
N SER A 115 -6.99 0.09 -13.95
CA SER A 115 -5.78 0.15 -14.79
C SER A 115 -5.94 -0.59 -16.12
N PRO A 116 -6.75 -0.11 -17.07
CA PRO A 116 -6.98 -0.79 -18.33
C PRO A 116 -5.73 -0.83 -19.21
N SER A 117 -5.62 -1.85 -20.04
CA SER A 117 -4.65 -1.93 -21.14
C SER A 117 -5.17 -1.29 -22.43
N TRP A 118 -6.48 -1.09 -22.55
CA TRP A 118 -7.13 -0.68 -23.78
C TRP A 118 -8.47 0.01 -23.49
N ILE A 119 -8.83 0.96 -24.35
CA ILE A 119 -10.12 1.66 -24.35
C ILE A 119 -10.81 1.37 -25.68
N GLY A 120 -12.00 0.78 -25.62
CA GLY A 120 -12.70 0.33 -26.81
C GLY A 120 -13.42 1.42 -27.58
N THR A 121 -13.40 1.27 -28.91
CA THR A 121 -14.08 2.11 -29.90
C THR A 121 -15.62 2.08 -29.82
N ALA A 122 -16.18 1.12 -29.08
CA ALA A 122 -17.61 1.08 -28.75
C ALA A 122 -17.98 1.95 -27.53
N SER A 123 -17.01 2.61 -26.89
CA SER A 123 -17.26 3.53 -25.79
C SER A 123 -18.00 4.78 -26.31
N THR A 124 -18.86 5.35 -25.46
CA THR A 124 -19.61 6.57 -25.75
C THR A 124 -19.29 7.71 -24.77
N VAL A 125 -18.38 7.45 -23.83
CA VAL A 125 -17.81 8.48 -22.97
C VAL A 125 -16.86 9.39 -23.78
N ALA A 126 -16.62 10.60 -23.31
CA ALA A 126 -15.65 11.50 -23.94
C ALA A 126 -14.77 12.21 -22.89
N GLY A 127 -13.65 12.78 -23.35
CA GLY A 127 -12.70 13.44 -22.46
C GLY A 127 -12.03 12.47 -21.49
N ILE A 128 -11.62 11.30 -21.98
CA ILE A 128 -10.95 10.26 -21.19
C ILE A 128 -9.52 10.71 -20.89
N VAL A 129 -9.16 10.73 -19.60
CA VAL A 129 -7.81 11.08 -19.14
C VAL A 129 -7.25 9.93 -18.32
N GLY A 130 -6.12 9.37 -18.77
CA GLY A 130 -5.33 8.42 -18.02
C GLY A 130 -4.45 9.15 -17.00
N LEU A 131 -4.48 8.68 -15.76
CA LEU A 131 -3.75 9.26 -14.64
C LEU A 131 -2.71 8.26 -14.14
N PHE A 132 -1.50 8.75 -13.87
CA PHE A 132 -0.35 7.92 -13.53
C PHE A 132 0.26 8.35 -12.21
N TYR A 133 0.56 7.37 -11.36
CA TYR A 133 1.47 7.56 -10.24
C TYR A 133 2.91 7.72 -10.77
N ALA A 134 3.82 8.14 -9.90
CA ALA A 134 5.25 8.27 -10.24
C ALA A 134 6.09 7.28 -9.46
#